data_AF-A0A7J8NAJ6-F1
#
_entry.id   AF-A0A7J8NAJ6-F1
#
_cell.length_a   1.000
_cell.length_b   1.000
_cell.length_c   1.000
_cell.angle_alpha   90.00
_cell.angle_beta   90.00
_cell.angle_gamma   90.00
#
_symmetry.space_group_name_H-M   'P 1'
#
loop_
_entity.id
_entity.type
_entity.pdbx_description
1 polymer ?
#
loop_
_entity_poly.entity_id
_entity_poly.type
_entity_poly.pdbx_seq_one_letter_code
_entity_poly.pdbx_strand_id
1 'polypeptide(L)'
;MHDEYNVQAGLNPRTVREYDEAITRVSLGYKSVDEYYSNSCSCHVVQHVRIPLLCIQAANDPIAPIEATPYSDIKDNPNCMLIVTPQGGHLGWVAGDDAPFGAPWTDNVVIEFLEHLQKNASKPESS
;
A
#
# COMPACT_ATOMS: atom_id res chain seq x y z
N MET A 1 21.12 20.01 -14.31
CA MET A 1 20.26 20.93 -13.55
C MET A 1 19.54 20.08 -12.53
N HIS A 2 19.74 20.32 -11.24
CA HIS A 2 18.87 19.73 -10.23
C HIS A 2 17.58 20.55 -10.29
N ASP A 3 16.44 19.89 -10.41
CA ASP A 3 15.15 20.58 -10.30
C ASP A 3 15.11 21.26 -8.91
N GLU A 4 14.66 22.51 -8.88
CA GLU A 4 14.59 23.27 -7.63
C GLU A 4 13.29 22.94 -6.88
N TYR A 5 13.39 22.82 -5.56
CA TYR A 5 12.23 22.69 -4.68
C TYR A 5 11.29 23.88 -4.84
N ASN A 6 10.00 23.62 -5.05
CA ASN A 6 8.98 24.66 -4.91
C ASN A 6 8.49 24.72 -3.46
N VAL A 7 9.32 25.30 -2.59
CA VAL A 7 9.05 25.35 -1.14
C VAL A 7 7.70 26.01 -0.83
N GLN A 8 7.31 27.05 -1.57
CA GLN A 8 6.03 27.73 -1.35
C GLN A 8 4.84 26.81 -1.63
N ALA A 9 4.88 26.05 -2.73
CA ALA A 9 3.85 25.05 -3.03
C ALA A 9 3.84 23.90 -2.00
N GLY A 10 5.02 23.48 -1.53
CA GLY A 10 5.16 22.42 -0.53
C GLY A 10 4.68 22.80 0.88
N LEU A 11 4.67 24.10 1.23
CA LEU A 11 4.17 24.57 2.53
C LEU A 11 2.65 24.62 2.63
N ASN A 12 1.94 24.73 1.50
CA ASN A 12 0.47 24.79 1.48
C ASN A 12 -0.14 24.06 0.28
N PRO A 13 0.09 22.74 0.15
CA PRO A 13 -0.48 21.94 -0.93
C PRO A 13 -1.97 21.70 -0.67
N ARG A 14 -2.79 21.71 -1.73
CA ARG A 14 -4.21 21.33 -1.66
C ARG A 14 -4.43 19.84 -1.88
N THR A 15 -3.44 19.15 -2.44
CA THR A 15 -3.48 17.71 -2.68
C THR A 15 -2.11 17.08 -2.40
N VAL A 16 -2.08 15.78 -2.11
CA VAL A 16 -0.83 15.02 -1.95
C VAL A 16 0.02 15.12 -3.21
N ARG A 17 -0.60 15.06 -4.38
CA ARG A 17 0.10 15.20 -5.66
C ARG A 17 0.77 16.57 -5.84
N GLU A 18 0.15 17.65 -5.38
CA GLU A 18 0.79 18.98 -5.38
C GLU A 18 2.02 19.00 -4.46
N TYR A 19 1.95 18.36 -3.29
CA TYR A 19 3.10 18.20 -2.40
C TYR A 19 4.20 17.36 -3.05
N ASP A 20 3.84 16.24 -3.68
CA ASP A 20 4.78 15.34 -4.31
C ASP A 20 5.50 15.97 -5.50
N GLU A 21 4.79 16.79 -6.29
CA GLU A 21 5.38 17.56 -7.38
C GLU A 21 6.34 18.64 -6.87
N ALA A 22 6.02 19.29 -5.75
CA ALA A 22 6.83 20.38 -5.20
C ALA A 22 8.05 19.90 -4.41
N ILE A 23 7.93 18.79 -3.69
CA ILE A 23 8.90 18.33 -2.68
C ILE A 23 9.37 16.91 -2.95
N THR A 24 8.46 15.93 -3.00
CA THR A 24 8.82 14.49 -3.02
C THR A 24 9.64 14.13 -4.26
N ARG A 25 9.20 14.53 -5.46
CA ARG A 25 9.91 14.19 -6.70
C ARG A 25 11.33 14.75 -6.71
N VAL A 26 11.51 15.98 -6.21
CA VAL A 26 12.82 16.66 -6.16
C VAL A 26 13.72 15.95 -5.15
N SER A 27 13.18 15.62 -3.97
CA SER A 27 13.89 14.88 -2.92
C SER A 27 14.41 13.53 -3.40
N LEU A 28 13.63 12.85 -4.26
CA LEU A 28 13.95 11.52 -4.78
C LEU A 28 14.63 11.54 -6.15
N GLY A 29 14.86 12.73 -6.73
CA GLY A 29 15.58 12.89 -8.01
C GLY A 29 14.76 12.58 -9.28
N TYR A 30 13.43 12.60 -9.19
CA TYR A 30 12.52 12.42 -10.33
C TYR A 30 12.18 13.75 -11.02
N LYS A 31 12.07 13.72 -12.35
CA LYS A 31 11.80 14.90 -13.19
C LYS A 31 10.36 15.38 -13.10
N SER A 32 9.43 14.49 -12.76
CA SER A 32 8.02 14.81 -12.57
C SER A 32 7.39 13.89 -11.52
N VAL A 33 6.26 14.32 -10.95
CA VAL A 33 5.44 13.48 -10.07
C VAL A 33 4.95 12.21 -10.78
N ASP A 34 4.73 12.26 -12.09
CA ASP A 34 4.34 11.08 -12.88
C ASP A 34 5.47 10.05 -13.01
N GLU A 35 6.70 10.52 -13.21
CA GLU A 35 7.87 9.64 -13.20
C GLU A 35 8.07 9.03 -11.81
N TYR A 36 7.89 9.82 -10.74
CA TYR A 36 7.90 9.33 -9.36
C TYR A 36 6.86 8.23 -9.14
N TYR A 37 5.59 8.48 -9.48
CA TYR A 37 4.50 7.52 -9.29
C TYR A 37 4.66 6.27 -10.14
N SER A 38 5.09 6.40 -11.40
CA SER A 38 5.35 5.25 -12.26
C SER A 38 6.45 4.37 -11.69
N ASN A 39 7.59 4.95 -11.29
CA ASN A 39 8.72 4.17 -10.77
C ASN A 39 8.48 3.59 -9.38
N SER A 40 7.58 4.21 -8.60
CA SER A 40 7.23 3.75 -7.24
C SER A 40 6.04 2.78 -7.24
N CYS A 41 5.46 2.46 -8.40
CA CYS A 41 4.29 1.60 -8.51
C CYS A 41 4.60 0.13 -8.20
N SER A 42 3.79 -0.48 -7.33
CA SER A 42 3.88 -1.92 -7.02
C SER A 42 3.50 -2.81 -8.21
N CYS A 43 2.77 -2.29 -9.19
CA CYS A 43 2.36 -2.98 -10.42
C CYS A 43 3.56 -3.59 -11.18
N HIS A 44 4.74 -2.98 -11.12
CA HIS A 44 5.92 -3.49 -11.81
C HIS A 44 6.55 -4.72 -11.14
N VAL A 45 6.31 -4.90 -9.83
CA VAL A 45 7.05 -5.88 -9.00
C VAL A 45 6.17 -6.97 -8.40
N VAL A 46 4.87 -6.76 -8.28
CA VAL A 46 3.96 -7.69 -7.57
C VAL A 46 3.92 -9.09 -8.20
N GLN A 47 4.06 -9.18 -9.54
CA GLN A 47 4.20 -10.45 -10.26
C GLN A 47 5.43 -11.28 -9.87
N HIS A 48 6.46 -10.64 -9.28
CA HIS A 48 7.71 -11.30 -8.89
C HIS A 48 7.73 -11.77 -7.44
N VAL A 49 6.67 -11.53 -6.67
CA VAL A 49 6.56 -11.98 -5.27
C VAL A 49 6.56 -13.51 -5.22
N ARG A 50 7.51 -14.08 -4.45
CA ARG A 50 7.76 -15.54 -4.33
C ARG A 50 7.40 -16.13 -2.98
N ILE A 51 6.95 -15.31 -2.04
CA ILE A 51 6.53 -15.72 -0.70
C ILE A 51 5.09 -15.25 -0.49
N PRO A 52 4.30 -15.93 0.36
CA PRO A 52 2.94 -15.51 0.64
C PRO A 52 2.87 -14.04 1.08
N LEU A 53 2.03 -13.26 0.40
CA LEU A 53 1.84 -11.83 0.63
C LEU A 53 0.34 -11.54 0.76
N LEU A 54 -0.03 -10.95 1.89
CA LEU A 54 -1.37 -10.42 2.12
C LEU A 54 -1.38 -8.90 1.87
N CYS A 55 -2.16 -8.46 0.90
CA CYS A 55 -2.44 -7.07 0.60
C CYS A 55 -3.81 -6.68 1.16
N ILE A 56 -3.91 -5.57 1.88
CA ILE A 56 -5.17 -5.04 2.41
C ILE A 56 -5.30 -3.60 1.92
N GLN A 57 -6.43 -3.29 1.28
CA GLN A 57 -6.70 -1.99 0.67
C GLN A 57 -8.09 -1.47 1.07
N ALA A 58 -8.21 -0.16 1.30
CA ALA A 58 -9.49 0.51 1.52
C ALA A 58 -9.89 1.30 0.26
N ALA A 59 -11.14 1.17 -0.16
CA ALA A 59 -11.69 1.90 -1.31
C ALA A 59 -11.75 3.42 -1.09
N ASN A 60 -11.77 3.87 0.17
CA ASN A 60 -11.80 5.27 0.55
C ASN A 60 -10.43 5.81 1.01
N ASP A 61 -9.33 5.14 0.68
CA ASP A 61 -7.99 5.62 1.01
C ASP A 61 -7.65 6.90 0.19
N PRO A 62 -7.40 8.06 0.85
CA PRO A 62 -7.12 9.31 0.16
C PRO A 62 -5.69 9.42 -0.40
N ILE A 63 -4.80 8.49 -0.06
CA ILE A 63 -3.39 8.45 -0.47
C ILE A 63 -3.14 7.38 -1.53
N ALA A 64 -3.76 6.20 -1.38
CA ALA A 64 -3.67 5.09 -2.31
C ALA A 64 -5.03 4.86 -3.00
N PRO A 65 -5.30 5.52 -4.15
CA PRO A 65 -6.56 5.36 -4.86
C PRO A 65 -6.80 3.91 -5.26
N ILE A 66 -8.05 3.46 -5.19
CA ILE A 66 -8.42 2.09 -5.53
C ILE A 66 -8.07 1.74 -6.98
N GLU A 67 -8.15 2.72 -7.88
CA GLU A 67 -7.82 2.59 -9.30
C GLU A 67 -6.34 2.28 -9.56
N ALA A 68 -5.46 2.61 -8.60
CA ALA A 68 -4.03 2.32 -8.68
C ALA A 68 -3.66 0.90 -8.20
N THR A 69 -4.63 0.14 -7.67
CA THR A 69 -4.39 -1.23 -7.20
C THR A 69 -4.18 -2.18 -8.39
N PRO A 70 -3.07 -2.94 -8.46
CA PRO A 70 -2.79 -3.85 -9.57
C PRO A 70 -3.58 -5.17 -9.46
N TYR A 71 -4.91 -5.08 -9.64
CA TYR A 71 -5.84 -6.19 -9.44
C TYR A 71 -5.50 -7.44 -10.26
N SER A 72 -5.22 -7.27 -11.56
CA SER A 72 -4.90 -8.40 -12.44
C SER A 72 -3.59 -9.06 -12.03
N ASP A 73 -2.53 -8.28 -11.80
CA ASP A 73 -1.22 -8.81 -11.45
C ASP A 73 -1.22 -9.53 -10.09
N ILE A 74 -1.98 -9.02 -9.12
CA ILE A 74 -2.18 -9.69 -7.84
C ILE A 74 -2.93 -11.00 -8.04
N LYS A 75 -4.01 -10.99 -8.82
CA LYS A 75 -4.83 -12.18 -9.10
C LYS A 75 -4.05 -13.29 -9.80
N ASP A 76 -3.13 -12.91 -10.70
CA ASP A 76 -2.33 -13.83 -11.48
C ASP A 76 -1.15 -14.42 -10.70
N ASN A 77 -0.76 -13.83 -9.55
CA ASN A 77 0.30 -14.35 -8.69
C ASN A 77 -0.28 -15.24 -7.56
N PRO A 78 -0.03 -16.57 -7.54
CA PRO A 78 -0.58 -17.47 -6.52
C PRO A 78 -0.02 -17.23 -5.11
N ASN A 79 1.06 -16.45 -4.97
CA ASN A 79 1.59 -16.06 -3.67
C ASN A 79 0.90 -14.82 -3.09
N CYS A 80 0.05 -14.13 -3.86
CA CYS A 80 -0.58 -12.90 -3.42
C CYS A 80 -2.06 -13.10 -3.08
N MET A 81 -2.51 -12.41 -2.05
CA MET A 81 -3.91 -12.31 -1.66
C MET A 81 -4.28 -10.85 -1.50
N LEU A 82 -5.48 -10.45 -1.92
CA LEU A 82 -5.97 -9.08 -1.78
C LEU A 82 -7.31 -9.07 -1.04
N ILE A 83 -7.38 -8.22 0.00
CA ILE A 83 -8.61 -7.85 0.67
C ILE A 83 -8.89 -6.38 0.33
N VAL A 84 -10.08 -6.10 -0.20
CA VAL A 84 -10.56 -4.74 -0.42
C VAL A 84 -11.75 -4.47 0.47
N THR A 85 -11.66 -3.43 1.30
CA THR A 85 -12.77 -2.98 2.13
C THR A 85 -13.40 -1.70 1.56
N PRO A 86 -14.73 -1.49 1.74
CA PRO A 86 -15.35 -0.22 1.36
C PRO A 86 -14.78 0.98 2.14
N GLN A 87 -14.37 0.74 3.39
CA GLN A 87 -13.89 1.74 4.33
C GLN A 87 -12.70 1.22 5.15
N GLY A 88 -11.88 2.12 5.66
CA GLY A 88 -10.68 1.84 6.46
C GLY A 88 -9.69 3.02 6.47
N GLY A 89 -9.77 3.88 5.45
CA GLY A 89 -8.85 5.00 5.28
C GLY A 89 -7.39 4.56 5.16
N HIS A 90 -6.47 5.52 5.08
CA HIS A 90 -5.04 5.23 4.96
C HIS A 90 -4.42 4.72 6.27
N LEU A 91 -5.00 5.08 7.42
CA LEU A 91 -4.35 4.95 8.74
C LEU A 91 -5.14 4.15 9.78
N GLY A 92 -6.31 3.62 9.48
CA GLY A 92 -7.09 3.08 10.59
C GLY A 92 -8.32 2.34 10.20
N TRP A 93 -8.14 1.09 9.76
CA TRP A 93 -9.13 0.02 9.85
C TRP A 93 -9.61 -0.26 11.31
N VAL A 94 -9.71 0.78 12.14
CA VAL A 94 -10.32 0.80 13.46
C VAL A 94 -11.81 0.58 13.27
N ALA A 95 -12.34 -0.42 13.96
CA ALA A 95 -13.74 -0.81 13.90
C ALA A 95 -14.21 -1.29 15.28
N GLY A 96 -15.52 -1.45 15.44
CA GLY A 96 -16.14 -1.89 16.70
C GLY A 96 -16.54 -0.72 17.63
N ASP A 97 -17.09 -1.08 18.78
CA ASP A 97 -17.71 -0.13 19.72
C ASP A 97 -16.72 0.88 20.32
N ASP A 98 -15.42 0.53 20.34
CA ASP A 98 -14.35 1.38 20.88
C ASP A 98 -13.75 2.35 19.84
N ALA A 99 -14.25 2.38 18.60
CA ALA A 99 -13.75 3.29 17.58
C ALA A 99 -13.94 4.78 17.99
N PRO A 100 -12.95 5.66 17.77
CA PRO A 100 -11.69 5.46 17.03
C PRO A 100 -10.50 5.01 17.89
N PHE A 101 -10.70 4.65 19.17
CA PHE A 101 -9.64 4.29 20.12
C PHE A 101 -9.39 2.77 20.22
N GLY A 102 -10.20 1.96 19.53
CA GLY A 102 -10.05 0.51 19.44
C GLY A 102 -8.89 0.05 18.56
N ALA A 103 -8.59 -1.25 18.61
CA ALA A 103 -7.58 -1.87 17.75
C ALA A 103 -8.10 -2.01 16.30
N PRO A 104 -7.23 -1.92 15.28
CA PRO A 104 -7.61 -2.21 13.90
C PRO A 104 -8.11 -3.66 13.76
N TRP A 105 -9.22 -3.87 13.03
CA TRP A 105 -9.70 -5.25 12.78
C TRP A 105 -8.68 -6.07 11.98
N THR A 106 -7.83 -5.39 11.20
CA THR A 106 -6.77 -5.99 10.40
C THR A 106 -5.79 -6.79 11.25
N ASP A 107 -5.61 -6.43 12.53
CA ASP A 107 -4.66 -7.11 13.40
C ASP A 107 -4.99 -8.60 13.52
N ASN A 108 -6.27 -8.93 13.76
CA ASN A 108 -6.70 -10.33 13.87
C ASN A 108 -6.43 -11.09 12.57
N VAL A 109 -6.74 -10.49 11.42
CA VAL A 109 -6.55 -11.12 10.09
C VAL A 109 -5.07 -11.30 9.76
N VAL A 110 -4.22 -10.32 10.08
CA VAL A 110 -2.77 -10.41 9.90
C VAL A 110 -2.19 -11.52 10.80
N ILE A 111 -2.63 -11.61 12.06
CA ILE A 111 -2.18 -12.66 12.98
C ILE A 111 -2.61 -14.04 12.47
N GLU A 112 -3.87 -14.22 12.06
CA GLU A 112 -4.34 -15.49 11.49
C GLU A 112 -3.55 -15.91 10.26
N PHE A 113 -3.23 -14.96 9.37
CA PHE A 113 -2.38 -15.20 8.21
C PHE A 113 -0.98 -15.67 8.61
N LEU A 114 -0.32 -14.97 9.54
CA LEU A 114 1.02 -15.33 10.02
C LEU A 114 1.04 -16.69 10.72
N GLU A 115 0.05 -16.98 11.56
CA GLU A 115 -0.08 -18.29 12.21
C GLU A 115 -0.24 -19.42 11.18
N HIS A 116 -1.04 -19.20 10.13
CA HIS A 116 -1.22 -20.17 9.07
C HIS A 116 0.11 -20.47 8.36
N LEU A 117 0.90 -19.44 8.05
CA LEU A 117 2.22 -19.59 7.47
C LEU A 117 3.17 -20.34 8.39
N GLN A 118 3.21 -20.01 9.68
CA GLN A 118 4.05 -20.67 10.67
C GLN A 118 3.70 -22.17 10.79
N LYS A 119 2.41 -22.50 10.87
CA LYS A 119 1.92 -23.89 10.98
C LYS A 119 2.29 -24.72 9.74
N ASN A 120 2.21 -24.14 8.55
CA ASN A 120 2.58 -24.84 7.31
C ASN A 120 4.09 -24.96 7.13
N ALA A 121 4.88 -23.95 7.52
CA ALA A 121 6.34 -24.04 7.51
C ALA A 121 6.88 -25.10 8.48
N SER A 122 6.14 -25.39 9.55
CA SER A 122 6.51 -26.39 10.56
C SER A 122 6.10 -27.82 10.21
N LYS A 123 5.33 -28.03 9.12
CA LYS A 123 5.01 -29.38 8.64
C LYS A 123 6.22 -29.93 7.87
N PRO A 124 6.74 -31.12 8.24
CA PRO A 124 7.76 -31.76 7.42
C PRO A 124 7.18 -32.03 6.03
N GLU A 125 7.96 -31.78 4.98
CA GLU A 125 7.58 -32.13 3.61
C GLU A 125 7.28 -33.63 3.55
N SER A 126 6.00 -33.99 3.45
CA SER A 126 5.60 -35.36 3.16
C SER A 126 6.03 -35.71 1.74
N SER A 127 7.01 -36.62 1.63
CA SER A 127 7.55 -37.20 0.40
C SER A 127 6.51 -37.95 -0.43
#